data_AF-A0A7W0L6C0-F1
#
_entry.id   AF-A0A7W0L6C0-F1
#
_cell.length_a   1.000
_cell.length_b   1.000
_cell.length_c   1.000
_cell.angle_alpha   90.00
_cell.angle_beta   90.00
_cell.angle_gamma   90.00
#
_symmetry.space_group_name_H-M   'P 1'
#
loop_
_entity.id
_entity.type
_entity.pdbx_description
1 polymer ?
#
loop_
_entity_poly.entity_id
_entity_poly.type
_entity_poly.pdbx_seq_one_letter_code
_entity_poly.pdbx_strand_id
1 'polypeptide(L)'
;MPEPAAVVSATRSAGPSEPDAADGAADSRTRPSHAAAGALPPGRYLNRELSWLDFNGRVLSLAVDSTLPLLERMKFLAIFASNLDEFYMVRVAGLKRRQSTGLSLRSL
;
A
#
# COMPACT_ATOMS: atom_id res chain seq x y z
N MET A 1 -63.25 5.00 -32.43
CA MET A 1 -62.74 3.64 -32.15
C MET A 1 -63.83 2.87 -31.39
N PRO A 2 -64.42 1.80 -31.94
CA PRO A 2 -65.30 0.88 -31.19
C PRO A 2 -64.52 -0.26 -30.51
N GLU A 3 -65.08 -0.81 -29.43
CA GLU A 3 -64.68 -2.00 -28.64
C GLU A 3 -65.71 -3.15 -28.89
N PRO A 4 -65.66 -4.35 -28.26
CA PRO A 4 -64.57 -5.31 -27.90
C PRO A 4 -64.98 -6.79 -28.19
N ALA A 5 -64.12 -7.79 -27.92
CA ALA A 5 -64.56 -9.13 -27.47
C ALA A 5 -63.41 -10.00 -26.91
N ALA A 6 -63.72 -10.63 -25.78
CA ALA A 6 -62.88 -11.46 -24.92
C ALA A 6 -62.74 -12.93 -25.39
N VAL A 7 -61.89 -13.69 -24.67
CA VAL A 7 -61.93 -15.13 -24.31
C VAL A 7 -60.48 -15.62 -24.08
N VAL A 8 -60.05 -16.42 -23.10
CA VAL A 8 -60.52 -16.86 -21.77
C VAL A 8 -59.38 -17.73 -21.17
N SER A 9 -59.21 -17.63 -19.85
CA SER A 9 -58.73 -18.62 -18.85
C SER A 9 -57.42 -19.43 -18.96
N ALA A 10 -56.56 -19.14 -17.96
CA ALA A 10 -56.13 -20.00 -16.85
C ALA A 10 -55.25 -21.24 -17.08
N THR A 11 -54.05 -21.22 -16.48
CA THR A 11 -53.39 -22.26 -15.63
C THR A 11 -52.00 -21.69 -15.30
N ARG A 12 -51.33 -21.81 -14.15
CA ARG A 12 -51.47 -22.60 -12.92
C ARG A 12 -50.62 -21.89 -11.86
N SER A 13 -51.04 -21.96 -10.60
CA SER A 13 -50.31 -21.47 -9.43
C SER A 13 -49.00 -22.25 -9.22
N ALA A 14 -47.89 -21.56 -8.97
CA ALA A 14 -46.67 -22.12 -8.40
C ALA A 14 -46.16 -21.16 -7.31
N GLY A 15 -46.26 -21.59 -6.05
CA GLY A 15 -45.74 -20.87 -4.89
C GLY A 15 -44.20 -20.85 -4.87
N PRO A 16 -43.61 -20.09 -3.94
CA PRO A 16 -42.17 -19.93 -3.84
C PRO A 16 -41.54 -21.20 -3.24
N SER A 17 -40.62 -21.81 -3.97
CA SER A 17 -39.75 -22.87 -3.45
C SER A 17 -38.34 -22.31 -3.31
N GLU A 18 -38.01 -21.80 -2.14
CA GLU A 18 -36.62 -21.84 -1.67
C GLU A 18 -36.32 -23.29 -1.26
N PRO A 19 -35.16 -23.82 -1.67
CA PRO A 19 -34.35 -24.44 -0.63
C PRO A 19 -32.85 -24.21 -0.78
N ASP A 20 -32.30 -24.03 0.42
CA ASP A 20 -30.98 -24.38 0.92
C ASP A 20 -29.76 -23.61 0.42
N ALA A 21 -29.31 -22.77 1.35
CA ALA A 21 -27.96 -22.31 1.50
C ALA A 21 -26.97 -23.45 1.21
N ALA A 22 -26.27 -23.33 0.08
CA ALA A 22 -25.01 -24.01 -0.10
C ALA A 22 -24.06 -23.50 0.99
N ASP A 23 -23.90 -24.34 2.02
CA ASP A 23 -22.97 -24.19 3.12
C ASP A 23 -21.55 -24.12 2.51
N GLY A 24 -21.14 -22.88 2.22
CA GLY A 24 -19.83 -22.57 1.70
C GLY A 24 -18.83 -22.94 2.77
N ALA A 25 -18.21 -24.12 2.60
CA ALA A 25 -17.09 -24.60 3.39
C ALA A 25 -16.11 -23.46 3.63
N ALA A 26 -16.20 -22.87 4.82
CA ALA A 26 -15.27 -21.87 5.30
C ALA A 26 -13.93 -22.58 5.42
N ASP A 27 -13.07 -22.37 4.43
CA ASP A 27 -11.65 -22.65 4.45
C ASP A 27 -11.03 -21.87 5.61
N SER A 28 -11.18 -22.45 6.80
CA SER A 28 -10.55 -22.05 8.05
C SER A 28 -9.11 -22.55 8.02
N ARG A 29 -8.34 -22.03 7.05
CA ARG A 29 -6.89 -21.95 7.19
C ARG A 29 -6.62 -21.05 8.39
N THR A 30 -6.51 -21.68 9.56
CA THR A 30 -6.01 -21.13 10.80
C THR A 30 -4.75 -20.33 10.49
N ARG A 31 -4.87 -19.00 10.35
CA ARG A 31 -3.70 -18.14 10.39
C ARG A 31 -3.09 -18.36 11.75
N PRO A 32 -1.78 -18.67 11.85
CA PRO A 32 -1.15 -18.81 13.14
C PRO A 32 -1.42 -17.52 13.92
N SER A 33 -2.17 -17.66 15.01
CA SER A 33 -2.36 -16.59 15.98
C SER A 33 -0.98 -16.22 16.48
N HIS A 34 -0.51 -15.01 16.17
CA HIS A 34 0.72 -14.44 16.73
C HIS A 34 0.54 -14.11 18.23
N ALA A 35 -0.09 -15.00 18.98
CA ALA A 35 -0.21 -14.93 20.41
C ALA A 35 1.17 -15.20 21.03
N ALA A 36 1.61 -14.22 21.83
CA ALA A 36 2.90 -14.15 22.55
C ALA A 36 4.13 -13.74 21.72
N ALA A 37 4.04 -12.63 20.98
CA ALA A 37 5.25 -11.84 20.71
C ALA A 37 5.68 -11.16 22.02
N GLY A 38 6.65 -11.75 22.72
CA GLY A 38 7.38 -11.03 23.76
C GLY A 38 7.92 -9.70 23.21
N ALA A 39 8.01 -8.68 24.07
CA ALA A 39 8.51 -7.37 23.67
C ALA A 39 9.86 -7.52 22.95
N LEU A 40 9.90 -7.04 21.71
CA LEU A 40 11.08 -7.17 20.87
C LEU A 40 12.21 -6.28 21.42
N PRO A 41 13.48 -6.67 21.26
CA PRO A 41 14.59 -5.85 21.72
C PRO A 41 14.55 -4.43 21.12
N PRO A 42 14.90 -3.39 21.90
CA PRO A 42 14.96 -2.02 21.40
C PRO A 42 16.04 -1.90 20.30
N GLY A 43 15.85 -0.99 19.34
CA GLY A 43 16.83 -0.73 18.27
C GLY A 43 16.87 -1.75 17.12
N ARG A 44 15.85 -2.62 16.99
CA ARG A 44 15.75 -3.56 15.87
C ARG A 44 15.34 -2.92 14.54
N TYR A 45 14.87 -1.67 14.58
CA TYR A 45 14.42 -0.93 13.41
C TYR A 45 15.34 0.27 13.21
N LEU A 46 15.57 0.64 11.95
CA LEU A 46 16.30 1.83 11.59
C LEU A 46 15.32 2.96 11.33
N ASN A 47 15.75 4.19 11.60
CA ASN A 47 15.03 5.36 11.15
C ASN A 47 14.90 5.32 9.62
N ARG A 48 13.67 5.44 9.13
CA ARG A 48 13.35 5.31 7.72
C ARG A 48 13.94 6.45 6.88
N GLU A 49 13.87 7.67 7.39
CA GLU A 49 14.43 8.85 6.73
C GLU A 49 15.96 8.77 6.63
N LEU A 50 16.65 8.31 7.68
CA LEU A 50 18.09 8.07 7.66
C LEU A 50 18.47 6.94 6.70
N SER A 51 17.73 5.83 6.72
CA SER A 51 17.94 4.71 5.78
C SER A 51 17.79 5.15 4.32
N TRP A 52 16.86 6.07 4.05
CA TRP A 52 16.67 6.67 2.74
C TRP A 52 17.84 7.58 2.34
N LEU A 53 18.37 8.37 3.27
CA LEU A 53 19.56 9.20 3.05
C LEU A 53 20.80 8.35 2.78
N ASP A 54 21.01 7.26 3.53
CA ASP A 54 22.13 6.34 3.32
C ASP A 54 22.07 5.68 1.94
N PHE A 55 20.86 5.34 1.48
CA PHE A 55 20.66 4.86 0.11
C PHE A 55 21.08 5.91 -0.92
N ASN A 56 20.64 7.16 -0.77
CA ASN A 56 21.04 8.23 -1.70
C ASN A 56 22.53 8.56 -1.61
N GLY A 57 23.15 8.40 -0.45
CA GLY A 57 24.60 8.46 -0.29
C GLY A 57 25.30 7.46 -1.20
N ARG A 58 24.82 6.22 -1.28
CA ARG A 58 25.37 5.22 -2.21
C ARG A 58 25.15 5.57 -3.69
N VAL A 59 24.02 6.15 -4.05
CA VAL A 59 23.77 6.65 -5.42
C VAL A 59 24.76 7.77 -5.76
N LEU A 60 24.98 8.70 -4.84
CA LEU A 60 25.95 9.79 -5.02
C LEU A 60 27.38 9.27 -5.14
N SER A 61 27.76 8.22 -4.38
CA SER A 61 29.06 7.57 -4.50
C SER A 61 29.35 7.10 -5.93
N LEU A 62 28.34 6.59 -6.64
CA LEU A 62 28.48 6.20 -8.05
C LEU A 62 28.64 7.41 -8.98
N ALA A 63 28.06 8.56 -8.66
CA ALA A 63 28.25 9.78 -9.45
C ALA A 63 29.68 10.35 -9.34
N VAL A 64 30.33 10.17 -8.18
CA VAL A 64 31.69 10.69 -7.93
C VAL A 64 32.81 9.70 -8.29
N ASP A 65 32.48 8.44 -8.54
CA ASP A 65 33.45 7.40 -8.90
C ASP A 65 34.09 7.69 -10.27
N SER A 66 35.38 8.03 -10.28
CA SER A 66 36.14 8.32 -11.49
C SER A 66 36.48 7.09 -12.34
N THR A 67 36.24 5.88 -11.83
CA THR A 67 36.42 4.63 -12.59
C THR A 67 35.26 4.37 -13.56
N LEU A 68 34.12 5.04 -13.36
CA LEU A 68 32.96 4.96 -14.23
C LEU A 68 33.06 5.94 -15.42
N PRO A 69 32.56 5.57 -16.61
CA PRO A 69 32.45 6.50 -17.73
C PRO A 69 31.68 7.78 -17.36
N LEU A 70 32.11 8.91 -17.90
CA LEU A 70 31.56 10.24 -17.57
C LEU A 70 30.03 10.31 -17.69
N LEU A 71 29.47 9.67 -18.73
CA LEU A 71 28.02 9.68 -18.96
C LEU A 71 27.26 8.85 -17.92
N GLU A 72 27.85 7.78 -17.39
CA GLU A 72 27.22 6.98 -16.32
C GLU A 72 27.18 7.76 -15.01
N ARG A 73 28.28 8.45 -14.69
CA ARG A 73 28.34 9.37 -13.54
C ARG A 73 27.31 10.48 -13.63
N MET A 74 27.14 11.08 -14.82
CA MET A 74 26.11 12.08 -15.09
C MET A 74 24.69 11.52 -14.85
N LYS A 75 24.42 10.28 -15.27
CA LYS A 75 23.14 9.62 -15.01
C LYS A 75 22.90 9.42 -13.52
N PHE A 76 23.89 8.91 -12.77
CA PHE A 76 23.76 8.76 -11.32
C PHE A 76 23.56 10.10 -10.61
N LEU A 77 24.23 11.17 -11.06
CA LEU A 77 24.02 12.51 -10.53
C LEU A 77 22.59 13.02 -10.77
N ALA A 78 22.05 12.82 -11.97
CA ALA A 78 20.68 13.20 -12.30
C ALA A 78 19.64 12.41 -11.48
N ILE A 79 19.88 11.11 -11.27
CA ILE A 79 19.05 10.25 -10.41
C ILE A 79 19.10 10.76 -8.96
N PHE A 80 20.30 11.03 -8.43
CA PHE A 80 20.48 11.56 -7.08
C PHE A 80 19.72 12.88 -6.89
N ALA A 81 19.85 13.82 -7.83
CA ALA A 81 19.17 15.11 -7.77
C ALA A 81 17.63 14.94 -7.74
N SER A 82 17.09 14.11 -8.65
CA SER A 82 15.64 13.86 -8.73
C SER A 82 15.10 13.22 -7.44
N ASN A 83 15.85 12.26 -6.88
CA ASN A 83 15.49 11.64 -5.61
C ASN A 83 15.51 12.65 -4.45
N LEU A 84 16.51 13.53 -4.42
CA LEU A 84 16.67 14.54 -3.37
C LEU A 84 15.49 15.52 -3.37
N ASP A 85 15.04 15.96 -4.54
CA ASP A 85 13.88 16.81 -4.69
C ASP A 85 12.61 16.13 -4.12
N GLU A 86 12.38 14.85 -4.45
CA GLU A 86 11.26 14.08 -3.90
C GLU A 86 11.33 13.99 -2.36
N PHE A 87 12.53 13.77 -1.80
CA PHE A 87 12.70 13.69 -0.35
C PHE A 87 12.35 15.00 0.34
N TYR A 88 12.79 16.14 -0.19
CA TYR A 88 12.44 17.43 0.40
C TYR A 88 10.95 17.74 0.25
N MET A 89 10.37 17.50 -0.92
CA MET A 89 8.95 17.78 -1.17
C MET A 89 8.02 16.88 -0.35
N VAL A 90 8.33 15.58 -0.22
CA VAL A 90 7.43 14.60 0.40
C VAL A 90 7.82 14.30 1.85
N ARG A 91 9.08 13.94 2.10
CA ARG A 91 9.51 13.41 3.42
C ARG A 91 9.72 14.53 4.42
N VAL A 92 10.49 15.57 4.07
CA VAL A 92 10.75 16.69 4.97
C VAL A 92 9.47 17.47 5.28
N ALA A 93 8.63 17.72 4.27
CA ALA A 93 7.31 18.33 4.48
C ALA A 93 6.44 17.49 5.44
N GLY A 94 6.39 16.17 5.23
CA GLY A 94 5.68 15.25 6.11
C GLY A 94 6.21 15.26 7.55
N LEU A 95 7.53 15.27 7.73
CA LEU A 95 8.16 15.31 9.05
C LEU A 95 7.83 16.62 9.78
N LYS A 96 7.93 17.78 9.08
CA LYS A 96 7.57 19.09 9.63
C LYS A 96 6.11 19.14 10.07
N ARG A 97 5.19 18.60 9.26
CA ARG A 97 3.77 18.50 9.63
C ARG A 97 3.58 17.67 10.91
N ARG A 98 4.20 16.50 11.00
CA ARG A 98 4.12 15.64 12.21
C ARG A 98 4.65 16.35 13.46
N GLN A 99 5.78 17.06 13.32
CA GLN A 99 6.34 17.87 14.40
C GLN A 99 5.37 18.98 14.83
N SER A 100 4.76 19.71 13.89
CA SER A 100 3.81 20.79 14.21
C SER A 100 2.51 20.31 14.87
N THR A 101 2.08 19.06 14.59
CA THR A 101 0.88 18.46 15.21
C THR A 101 1.19 17.77 16.54
N GLY A 102 2.44 17.82 17.02
CA GLY A 102 2.85 17.14 18.26
C GLY A 102 2.95 15.62 18.14
N LEU A 103 2.82 15.07 16.94
CA LEU A 103 2.96 13.65 16.64
C LEU A 103 4.43 13.26 16.44
N SER A 104 5.31 13.72 17.33
CA SER A 104 6.74 13.41 17.30
C SER A 104 6.94 11.95 17.67
N LEU A 105 6.67 11.05 16.72
CA LEU A 105 7.07 9.66 16.80
C LEU A 105 8.58 9.64 16.67
N ARG A 106 9.26 9.48 17.82
CA ARG A 106 10.66 9.06 17.85
C ARG A 106 10.74 7.81 16.98
N SER A 107 11.47 7.85 15.88
CA SER A 107 11.72 6.64 15.12
C SER A 107 12.33 5.61 16.08
N LEU A 108 11.66 4.47 16.22
CA LEU A 108 12.08 3.35 17.06
C LEU A 108 13.43 2.80 16.65
#